data_AF-A0A078KZY1-F1
#
_entry.id   AF-A0A078KZY1-F1
#
_cell.length_a   1.000
_cell.length_b   1.000
_cell.length_c   1.000
_cell.angle_alpha   90.00
_cell.angle_beta   90.00
_cell.angle_gamma   90.00
#
_symmetry.space_group_name_H-M   'P 1'
#
loop_
_entity.id
_entity.type
_entity.pdbx_description
1 polymer ?
#
loop_
_entity_poly.entity_id
_entity_poly.type
_entity_poly.pdbx_seq_one_letter_code
_entity_poly.pdbx_strand_id
1 'polypeptide(L)'
;MKKLVAVLFTSCISANFAAIAASPEQLSGSSSNQIQQLNSQIQTQLKQMQADQQAQIDKLNSQVQNQLKQMQSQLQDQIQKVNTMAQNQIKQVQTTLQQQIKLVHEEVMQNKG
;
A
#
# COMPACT_ATOMS: atom_id res chain seq x y z
N MET A 1 -87.99 -42.71 17.45
CA MET A 1 -88.13 -42.33 16.02
C MET A 1 -87.42 -40.99 15.85
N LYS A 2 -86.11 -40.99 15.53
CA LYS A 2 -85.56 -40.90 14.16
C LYS A 2 -86.22 -39.79 13.35
N LYS A 3 -85.55 -38.62 13.29
CA LYS A 3 -85.30 -37.75 12.12
C LYS A 3 -85.08 -36.29 12.57
N LEU A 4 -83.82 -35.89 12.75
CA LEU A 4 -83.27 -34.67 12.14
C LEU A 4 -81.75 -34.68 12.33
N VAL A 5 -81.08 -35.45 11.46
CA VAL A 5 -79.65 -35.30 11.18
C VAL A 5 -79.54 -34.19 10.12
N ALA A 6 -78.43 -33.45 10.19
CA ALA A 6 -77.98 -32.43 9.26
C ALA A 6 -78.66 -31.07 9.43
N VAL A 7 -77.93 -30.13 10.02
CA VAL A 7 -77.46 -28.91 9.35
C VAL A 7 -76.65 -28.11 10.39
N LEU A 8 -75.49 -27.63 9.96
CA LEU A 8 -74.53 -26.76 10.68
C LEU A 8 -73.45 -27.43 11.53
N PHE A 9 -72.70 -28.31 10.87
CA PHE A 9 -71.25 -28.47 11.05
C PHE A 9 -70.53 -27.15 10.65
N THR A 10 -70.89 -26.01 11.27
CA THR A 10 -70.44 -24.66 10.86
C THR A 10 -70.29 -23.74 12.08
N SER A 11 -69.72 -24.22 13.18
CA SER A 11 -69.42 -23.38 14.34
C SER A 11 -68.03 -23.64 14.92
N CYS A 12 -67.03 -23.69 14.04
CA CYS A 12 -65.61 -23.75 14.42
C CYS A 12 -64.75 -22.86 13.51
N ILE A 13 -65.24 -21.67 13.16
CA ILE A 13 -64.43 -20.62 12.53
C ILE A 13 -64.85 -19.26 13.09
N SER A 14 -64.62 -19.02 14.39
CA SER A 14 -64.72 -17.69 14.97
C SER A 14 -63.59 -17.37 15.96
N ALA A 15 -62.53 -18.17 15.96
CA ALA A 15 -61.28 -17.85 16.65
C ALA A 15 -60.13 -18.10 15.68
N ASN A 16 -59.33 -17.06 15.40
CA ASN A 16 -58.13 -17.01 14.54
C ASN A 16 -58.28 -16.44 13.11
N PHE A 17 -58.93 -15.29 12.97
CA PHE A 17 -58.67 -14.39 11.82
C PHE A 17 -57.94 -13.10 12.24
N ALA A 18 -57.08 -13.17 13.26
CA ALA A 18 -56.26 -12.04 13.71
C ALA A 18 -54.77 -12.15 13.32
N ALA A 19 -54.39 -13.08 12.43
CA ALA A 19 -52.97 -13.42 12.23
C ALA A 19 -52.49 -13.56 10.76
N ILE A 20 -53.22 -13.08 9.75
CA ILE A 20 -52.79 -13.24 8.33
C ILE A 20 -52.71 -11.94 7.52
N ALA A 21 -53.08 -10.78 8.08
CA ALA A 21 -52.78 -9.50 7.44
C ALA A 21 -51.56 -8.85 8.11
N ALA A 22 -50.36 -9.36 7.83
CA ALA A 22 -49.19 -8.49 7.93
C ALA A 22 -49.44 -7.37 6.91
N SER A 23 -49.74 -6.17 7.41
CA SER A 23 -50.01 -5.00 6.57
C SER A 23 -48.85 -4.81 5.60
N PRO A 24 -49.07 -4.38 4.35
CA PRO A 24 -47.99 -4.04 3.42
C PRO A 24 -46.90 -3.11 4.02
N GLU A 25 -47.28 -2.29 4.99
CA GLU A 25 -46.40 -1.42 5.80
C GLU A 25 -45.43 -2.16 6.72
N GLN A 26 -45.78 -3.33 7.26
CA GLN A 26 -44.90 -4.14 8.10
C GLN A 26 -43.82 -4.84 7.25
N LEU A 27 -44.21 -5.33 6.07
CA LEU A 27 -43.28 -5.92 5.11
C LEU A 27 -42.35 -4.84 4.51
N SER A 28 -42.87 -3.69 4.09
CA SER A 28 -42.06 -2.58 3.55
C SER A 28 -41.15 -1.93 4.60
N GLY A 29 -41.60 -1.82 5.85
CA GLY A 29 -40.79 -1.33 6.96
C GLY A 29 -39.57 -2.22 7.24
N SER A 30 -39.75 -3.54 7.15
CA SER A 30 -38.66 -4.50 7.34
C SER A 30 -37.60 -4.40 6.24
N SER A 31 -38.01 -4.31 4.97
CA SER A 31 -37.10 -4.12 3.83
C SER A 31 -36.39 -2.77 3.85
N SER A 32 -37.08 -1.69 4.23
CA SER A 32 -36.46 -0.37 4.38
C SER A 32 -35.35 -0.37 5.44
N ASN A 33 -35.59 -1.02 6.58
CA ASN A 33 -34.59 -1.17 7.64
C ASN A 33 -33.39 -2.00 7.19
N GLN A 34 -33.61 -3.09 6.45
CA GLN A 34 -32.53 -3.90 5.87
C GLN A 34 -31.67 -3.10 4.87
N ILE A 35 -32.30 -2.29 4.01
CA ILE A 35 -31.60 -1.41 3.07
C ILE A 35 -30.76 -0.36 3.82
N GLN A 36 -31.29 0.24 4.89
CA GLN A 36 -30.55 1.19 5.71
C GLN A 36 -29.33 0.54 6.37
N GLN A 37 -29.48 -0.65 6.93
CA GLN A 37 -28.37 -1.41 7.52
C GLN A 37 -27.29 -1.75 6.49
N LEU A 38 -27.69 -2.23 5.30
CA LEU A 38 -26.77 -2.49 4.20
C LEU A 38 -26.03 -1.22 3.77
N ASN A 39 -26.73 -0.10 3.64
CA ASN A 39 -26.11 1.19 3.30
C ASN A 39 -25.08 1.63 4.34
N SER A 40 -25.39 1.49 5.64
CA SER A 40 -24.45 1.81 6.71
C SER A 40 -23.22 0.89 6.71
N GLN A 41 -23.41 -0.41 6.44
CA GLN A 41 -22.31 -1.36 6.30
C GLN A 41 -21.41 -1.01 5.12
N ILE A 42 -22.00 -0.72 3.95
CA ILE A 42 -21.27 -0.30 2.75
C ILE A 42 -20.48 0.97 3.01
N GLN A 43 -21.10 2.00 3.63
CA GLN A 43 -20.38 3.23 3.97
C GLN A 43 -19.21 3.00 4.91
N THR A 44 -19.37 2.09 5.89
CA THR A 44 -18.29 1.73 6.81
C THR A 44 -17.15 1.03 6.08
N GLN A 45 -17.47 0.06 5.22
CA GLN A 45 -16.47 -0.66 4.41
C GLN A 45 -15.74 0.27 3.45
N LEU A 46 -16.43 1.22 2.82
CA LEU A 46 -15.80 2.21 1.94
C LEU A 46 -14.83 3.12 2.70
N LYS A 47 -15.21 3.57 3.90
CA LYS A 47 -14.31 4.37 4.76
C LYS A 47 -13.07 3.57 5.17
N GLN A 48 -13.25 2.31 5.55
CA GLN A 48 -12.12 1.44 5.90
C GLN A 48 -11.19 1.24 4.71
N MET A 49 -11.75 0.95 3.52
CA MET A 49 -10.98 0.79 2.30
C MET A 49 -10.19 2.04 1.92
N GLN A 50 -10.78 3.23 2.08
CA GLN A 50 -10.06 4.50 1.86
C GLN A 50 -8.91 4.67 2.86
N ALA A 51 -9.13 4.38 4.14
CA ALA A 51 -8.09 4.47 5.16
C ALA A 51 -6.93 3.49 4.88
N ASP A 52 -7.26 2.25 4.51
CA ASP A 52 -6.26 1.22 4.20
C ASP A 52 -5.44 1.59 2.95
N GLN A 53 -6.09 2.13 1.90
CA GLN A 53 -5.38 2.62 0.71
C GLN A 53 -4.46 3.80 1.05
N GLN A 54 -4.92 4.76 1.85
CA GLN A 54 -4.09 5.89 2.25
C GLN A 54 -2.86 5.41 3.05
N ALA A 55 -3.05 4.49 4.00
CA ALA A 55 -1.95 3.91 4.76
C ALA A 55 -0.95 3.14 3.87
N GLN A 56 -1.44 2.43 2.85
CA GLN A 56 -0.58 1.74 1.89
C GLN A 56 0.24 2.73 1.06
N ILE A 57 -0.38 3.83 0.59
CA ILE A 57 0.30 4.90 -0.14
C ILE A 57 1.38 5.55 0.73
N ASP A 58 1.08 5.88 1.97
CA ASP A 58 2.02 6.51 2.89
C ASP A 58 3.22 5.61 3.20
N LYS A 59 2.97 4.30 3.35
CA LYS A 59 4.01 3.29 3.52
C LYS A 59 4.90 3.20 2.28
N LEU A 60 4.32 3.14 1.08
CA LEU A 60 5.07 3.11 -0.18
C LEU A 60 5.92 4.38 -0.35
N ASN A 61 5.34 5.54 -0.09
CA ASN A 61 6.06 6.82 -0.14
C ASN A 61 7.26 6.83 0.81
N SER A 62 7.08 6.36 2.04
CA SER A 62 8.17 6.26 3.02
C SER A 62 9.27 5.28 2.56
N GLN A 63 8.89 4.14 1.99
CA GLN A 63 9.85 3.17 1.45
C GLN A 63 10.66 3.77 0.29
N VAL A 64 10.00 4.44 -0.65
CA VAL A 64 10.65 5.09 -1.79
C VAL A 64 11.61 6.19 -1.31
N GLN A 65 11.18 7.05 -0.37
CA GLN A 65 12.06 8.09 0.18
C GLN A 65 13.30 7.51 0.85
N ASN A 66 13.16 6.41 1.58
CA ASN A 66 14.30 5.74 2.22
C ASN A 66 15.25 5.12 1.18
N GLN A 67 14.71 4.49 0.14
CA GLN A 67 15.53 3.96 -0.96
C GLN A 67 16.30 5.07 -1.70
N LEU A 68 15.66 6.20 -1.95
CA LEU A 68 16.31 7.36 -2.57
C LEU A 68 17.47 7.90 -1.70
N LYS A 69 17.28 8.01 -0.38
CA LYS A 69 18.35 8.42 0.55
C LYS A 69 19.52 7.43 0.55
N GLN A 70 19.24 6.13 0.56
CA GLN A 70 20.29 5.11 0.51
C GLN A 70 21.07 5.18 -0.80
N MET A 71 20.39 5.30 -1.93
CA MET A 71 21.02 5.45 -3.24
C MET A 71 21.89 6.72 -3.30
N GLN A 72 21.41 7.85 -2.75
CA GLN A 72 22.19 9.09 -2.68
C GLN A 72 23.49 8.89 -1.88
N SER A 73 23.42 8.24 -0.72
CA SER A 73 24.60 7.93 0.10
C SER A 73 25.58 7.03 -0.65
N GLN A 74 25.09 5.97 -1.29
CA GLN A 74 25.92 5.04 -2.06
C GLN A 74 26.61 5.72 -3.25
N LEU A 75 25.93 6.66 -3.92
CA LEU A 75 26.52 7.43 -5.00
C LEU A 75 27.60 8.39 -4.47
N GLN A 76 27.37 9.05 -3.33
CA GLN A 76 28.35 9.92 -2.70
C GLN A 76 29.62 9.15 -2.32
N ASP A 77 29.47 7.96 -1.72
CA ASP A 77 30.60 7.10 -1.35
C ASP A 77 31.39 6.64 -2.58
N GLN A 78 30.70 6.27 -3.67
CA GLN A 78 31.35 5.90 -4.93
C GLN A 78 32.13 7.07 -5.54
N ILE A 79 31.58 8.27 -5.53
CA ILE A 79 32.26 9.48 -6.00
C ILE A 79 33.52 9.74 -5.16
N GLN A 80 33.42 9.65 -3.83
CA GLN A 80 34.56 9.81 -2.92
C GLN A 80 35.67 8.80 -3.21
N LYS A 81 35.30 7.54 -3.45
CA LYS A 81 36.24 6.46 -3.77
C LYS A 81 36.95 6.70 -5.10
N VAL A 82 36.21 7.06 -6.15
CA VAL A 82 36.77 7.39 -7.47
C VAL A 82 37.73 8.58 -7.36
N ASN A 83 37.34 9.64 -6.64
CA ASN A 83 38.20 10.80 -6.42
C ASN A 83 39.51 10.42 -5.72
N THR A 84 39.43 9.58 -4.68
CA THR A 84 40.61 9.11 -3.95
C THR A 84 41.53 8.28 -4.84
N MET A 85 40.97 7.37 -5.64
CA MET A 85 41.73 6.57 -6.61
C MET A 85 42.42 7.45 -7.65
N ALA A 86 41.71 8.42 -8.22
CA ALA A 86 42.27 9.35 -9.19
C ALA A 86 43.41 10.19 -8.61
N GLN A 87 43.25 10.74 -7.40
CA GLN A 87 44.31 11.49 -6.71
C GLN A 87 45.56 10.63 -6.48
N ASN A 88 45.38 9.36 -6.07
CA ASN A 88 46.50 8.45 -5.88
C ASN A 88 47.22 8.13 -7.19
N GLN A 89 46.48 7.91 -8.28
CA GLN A 89 47.07 7.71 -9.61
C GLN A 89 47.86 8.93 -10.08
N ILE A 90 47.31 10.15 -9.88
CA ILE A 90 48.01 11.40 -10.22
C ILE A 90 49.33 11.51 -9.44
N LYS A 91 49.33 11.24 -8.13
CA LYS A 91 50.55 11.25 -7.31
C LYS A 91 51.59 10.24 -7.79
N GLN A 92 51.16 9.04 -8.18
CA GLN A 92 52.07 8.04 -8.74
C GLN A 92 52.69 8.52 -10.05
N VAL A 93 51.88 9.04 -10.98
CA VAL A 93 52.37 9.60 -12.24
C VAL A 93 53.36 10.74 -11.99
N GLN A 94 53.05 11.66 -11.07
CA GLN A 94 53.97 12.74 -10.70
C GLN A 94 55.30 12.22 -10.16
N THR A 95 55.26 11.22 -9.28
CA THR A 95 56.46 10.61 -8.70
C THR A 95 57.32 9.95 -9.79
N THR A 96 56.69 9.19 -10.68
CA THR A 96 57.38 8.54 -11.80
C THR A 96 58.00 9.56 -12.74
N LEU A 97 57.27 10.62 -13.10
CA LEU A 97 57.80 11.69 -13.96
C LEU A 97 58.97 12.42 -13.29
N GLN A 98 58.89 12.72 -11.99
CA GLN A 98 60.00 13.33 -11.25
C GLN A 98 61.25 12.45 -11.26
N GLN A 99 61.10 11.12 -11.10
CA GLN A 99 62.22 10.18 -11.17
C GLN A 99 62.83 10.15 -12.57
N GLN A 100 62.01 10.07 -13.62
CA GLN A 100 62.49 10.09 -15.00
C GLN A 100 63.24 11.37 -15.34
N ILE A 101 62.73 12.53 -14.90
CA ILE A 101 63.41 13.83 -15.09
C ILE A 101 64.78 13.83 -14.42
N LYS A 102 64.90 13.29 -13.20
CA LYS A 102 66.20 13.19 -12.50
C LYS A 102 67.19 12.31 -13.27
N LEU A 103 66.75 11.14 -13.73
CA LEU A 103 67.60 10.23 -14.51
C LEU A 103 68.11 10.88 -15.80
N VAL A 104 67.22 11.54 -16.55
CA VAL A 104 67.61 12.28 -17.77
C VAL A 104 68.58 13.41 -17.43
N HIS A 105 68.36 14.13 -16.32
CA HIS A 105 69.28 15.18 -15.89
C HIS A 105 70.67 14.63 -15.56
N GLU A 106 70.75 13.53 -14.81
CA GLU A 106 72.01 12.87 -14.47
C GLU A 106 72.75 12.36 -15.71
N GLU A 107 72.03 11.74 -16.66
CA GLU A 107 72.60 11.27 -17.94
C GLU A 107 73.18 12.44 -18.76
N VAL A 108 72.45 13.56 -18.85
CA VAL A 108 72.92 14.76 -19.56
C VAL A 108 74.16 15.36 -18.88
N MET A 109 74.27 15.30 -17.55
CA MET A 109 75.43 15.81 -16.83
C MET A 109 76.65 14.90 -16.99
N GLN A 110 76.47 13.58 -16.98
CA GLN A 110 77.55 12.61 -17.22
C GLN A 110 78.11 12.70 -18.64
N ASN A 111 77.26 12.89 -19.65
CA ASN A 111 77.70 12.99 -21.05
C ASN A 111 78.40 14.31 -21.40
N LYS A 112 78.44 15.29 -20.47
CA LYS A 112 79.05 16.62 -20.67
C LYS A 112 80.38 16.82 -19.94
N GLY A 113 80.80 15.89 -19.08
CA GLY A 113 82.08 15.91 -18.35
C GLY A 113 83.09 14.99 -19.00
#